data_AF-A0A2M7FGL3-F1
#
_entry.id   AF-A0A2M7FGL3-F1
#
_cell.length_a   1.000
_cell.length_b   1.000
_cell.length_c   1.000
_cell.angle_alpha   90.00
_cell.angle_beta   90.00
_cell.angle_gamma   90.00
#
_symmetry.space_group_name_H-M   'P 1'
#
loop_
_entity.id
_entity.type
_entity.pdbx_description
1 polymer ?
#
loop_
_entity_poly.entity_id
_entity_poly.type
_entity_poly.pdbx_seq_one_letter_code
_entity_poly.pdbx_strand_id
1 'polypeptide(L)' 'AMLIGKKGEKLKEIATQARLDMEKLFDGKVFLEVFVKVRSGWADSAQMLQTLGYE' A
#
# COMPACT_ATOMS: atom_id res chain seq x y z
N ALA A 1 -8.10 5.33 13.00
CA ALA A 1 -7.49 5.75 11.72
C ALA A 1 -5.96 5.65 11.76
N MET A 2 -5.41 4.46 12.05
CA MET A 2 -3.98 4.28 12.32
C MET A 2 -3.11 4.28 11.05
N LEU A 3 -3.59 3.66 9.97
CA LEU A 3 -2.89 3.59 8.68
C LEU A 3 -2.86 4.92 7.93
N ILE A 4 -3.95 5.69 7.99
CA ILE A 4 -4.02 7.01 7.33
C ILE A 4 -3.26 8.07 8.14
N GLY A 5 -3.30 7.98 9.48
CA GLY A 5 -2.72 9.01 10.35
C GLY A 5 -3.55 10.29 10.37
N LYS A 6 -3.13 11.31 11.13
CA LYS A 6 -3.83 12.59 11.18
C LYS A 6 -3.66 13.29 9.83
N LYS A 7 -4.76 13.67 9.19
CA LYS A 7 -4.77 14.31 7.85
C LYS A 7 -3.97 13.54 6.76
N GLY A 8 -3.83 12.22 6.87
CA GLY A 8 -3.11 11.42 5.86
C GLY A 8 -1.60 11.39 6.02
N GLU A 9 -1.03 11.93 7.11
CA GLU A 9 0.42 12.04 7.32
C GLU A 9 1.15 10.68 7.20
N LYS A 10 0.58 9.63 7.79
CA LYS A 10 1.22 8.32 7.87
C LYS A 10 1.17 7.60 6.53
N LEU A 11 0.04 7.71 5.82
CA LEU A 11 -0.08 7.17 4.46
C LEU A 11 0.89 7.87 3.51
N LYS A 12 1.06 9.19 3.64
CA LYS A 12 1.99 9.96 2.82
C LYS A 12 3.43 9.55 3.08
N GLU A 13 3.82 9.35 4.32
CA GLU A 13 5.16 8.88 4.70
C GLU A 13 5.46 7.51 4.06
N ILE A 14 4.57 6.54 4.25
CA ILE A 14 4.71 5.18 3.70
C ILE A 14 4.81 5.22 2.17
N ALA A 15 3.91 5.94 1.50
CA ALA A 15 3.89 6.06 0.05
C ALA A 15 5.15 6.77 -0.49
N THR A 16 5.64 7.80 0.22
CA THR A 16 6.85 8.52 -0.17
C THR A 16 8.07 7.60 -0.12
N GLN A 17 8.22 6.83 0.96
CA GLN A 17 9.33 5.91 1.12
C GLN A 17 9.30 4.80 0.05
N ALA A 18 8.15 4.17 -0.15
CA ALA A 18 7.97 3.15 -1.19
C ALA A 18 8.29 3.70 -2.59
N ARG A 19 7.80 4.90 -2.92
CA ARG A 19 8.08 5.57 -4.20
C ARG A 19 9.58 5.83 -4.39
N LEU A 20 10.29 6.30 -3.37
CA LEU A 20 11.74 6.53 -3.45
C LEU A 20 12.52 5.23 -3.71
N ASP A 21 12.11 4.13 -3.09
CA ASP A 21 12.76 2.84 -3.29
C ASP A 21 12.45 2.28 -4.69
N MET A 22 11.24 2.51 -5.21
CA MET A 22 10.90 2.22 -6.62
C MET A 22 11.71 3.08 -7.60
N GLU A 23 11.87 4.39 -7.35
CA GLU A 23 12.68 5.26 -8.22
C GLU A 23 14.13 4.77 -8.32
N LYS A 24 14.71 4.30 -7.20
CA LYS A 24 16.05 3.71 -7.19
C LYS A 24 16.10 2.39 -7.94
N LEU A 25 15.08 1.53 -7.77
CA LEU A 25 15.05 0.21 -8.39
C LEU A 25 14.85 0.27 -9.91
N PHE A 26 14.01 1.21 -10.38
CA PHE A 26 13.68 1.36 -11.80
C PHE A 26 14.54 2.41 -12.53
N ASP A 27 15.44 3.07 -11.82
CA ASP A 27 16.29 4.16 -12.31
C ASP A 27 15.50 5.21 -13.12
N GLY A 28 14.39 5.68 -12.53
CA GLY A 28 13.43 6.53 -13.23
C GLY A 28 12.46 7.23 -12.30
N LYS A 29 11.78 8.26 -12.81
CA LYS A 29 10.74 8.99 -12.05
C LYS A 29 9.49 8.13 -11.91
N VAL A 30 8.99 8.01 -10.67
CA VAL A 30 7.79 7.22 -10.35
C VAL A 30 6.74 8.13 -9.74
N PHE A 31 5.53 8.08 -10.31
CA PHE A 31 4.32 8.59 -9.70
C PHE A 31 3.56 7.42 -9.07
N LEU A 32 3.38 7.47 -7.75
CA LEU A 32 2.74 6.41 -6.97
C LEU A 32 1.45 6.95 -6.32
N GLU A 33 0.31 6.43 -6.77
CA GLU A 33 -1.00 6.70 -6.18
C GLU A 33 -1.43 5.53 -5.29
N VAL A 34 -1.87 5.83 -4.07
CA VAL A 34 -2.23 4.82 -3.07
C VAL A 34 -3.63 5.05 -2.50
N PHE A 35 -4.35 3.96 -2.22
CA PHE A 35 -5.69 3.99 -1.64
C PHE A 35 -5.80 3.00 -0.48
N VAL A 36 -6.47 3.42 0.59
CA VAL A 36 -6.81 2.53 1.71
C VAL A 36 -8.25 2.06 1.54
N LYS A 37 -8.45 0.74 1.47
CA LYS A 37 -9.77 0.11 1.45
C LYS A 37 -9.92 -0.77 2.68
N VAL A 38 -11.08 -0.70 3.35
CA VAL A 38 -11.40 -1.57 4.49
C VAL A 38 -12.31 -2.69 3.99
N ARG A 39 -11.92 -3.94 4.27
CA ARG A 39 -12.74 -5.14 4.05
C ARG A 39 -12.74 -5.94 5.34
N SER A 40 -13.90 -6.38 5.82
CA SER A 40 -13.99 -7.28 6.98
C SER A 40 -13.75 -8.73 6.56
N GLY A 41 -13.08 -9.52 7.40
CA GLY A 41 -12.87 -10.95 7.17
C GLY A 41 -12.01 -11.30 5.94
N TRP A 42 -11.16 -10.38 5.49
CA TRP A 42 -10.36 -10.56 4.27
C TRP A 42 -9.30 -11.66 4.40
N ALA A 43 -8.73 -11.83 5.60
CA ALA A 43 -7.69 -12.82 5.87
C ALA A 43 -8.23 -14.26 5.94
N ASP A 44 -9.53 -14.43 6.24
CA ASP A 44 -10.17 -15.75 6.38
C ASP A 44 -10.74 -16.28 5.06
N SER A 45 -10.70 -15.46 4.00
CA SER A 45 -11.15 -15.83 2.67
C SER A 45 -9.99 -16.41 1.86
N ALA A 46 -9.93 -17.73 1.73
CA ALA A 46 -8.94 -18.42 0.89
C ALA A 46 -8.87 -17.84 -0.54
N GLN A 47 -10.02 -17.47 -1.11
CA GLN A 47 -10.11 -16.84 -2.42
C GLN A 47 -9.47 -15.44 -2.48
N MET A 48 -9.51 -14.69 -1.36
CA MET A 48 -8.86 -13.39 -1.29
C MET A 48 -7.35 -13.52 -1.10
N LEU A 49 -6.87 -14.54 -0.38
CA LEU A 49 -5.44 -14.84 -0.24
C LEU A 49 -4.79 -15.16 -1.59
N GLN A 50 -5.45 -15.95 -2.45
CA GLN A 50 -5.00 -16.20 -3.83
C GLN A 50 -4.91 -14.92 -4.65
N THR A 51 -5.92 -14.06 -4.57
CA THR A 51 -5.96 -12.80 -5.34
C THR A 51 -4.88 -11.82 -4.87
N LEU A 52 -4.46 -11.91 -3.61
CA LEU A 52 -3.41 -11.08 -3.02
C LEU A 52 -2.00 -11.66 -3.22
N GLY A 53 -1.87 -12.84 -3.83
CA GLY A 53 -0.58 -13.48 -4.11
C GLY A 53 0.10 -14.11 -2.88
N TYR A 54 -0.69 -14.50 -1.87
CA TYR A 54 -0.20 -15.19 -0.68
C TYR A 54 -0.27 -16.74 -0.78
N GLU A 55 -0.65 -17.30 -1.95
CA GLU A 55 -0.53 -18.74 -2.29
C GLU A 55 0.37 -18.95 -3.51
#